data_AF-A0A7S7QL33-F1
#
_entry.id   AF-A0A7S7QL33-F1
#
_cell.length_a   1.000
_cell.length_b   1.000
_cell.length_c   1.000
_cell.angle_alpha   90.00
_cell.angle_beta   90.00
_cell.angle_gamma   90.00
#
_symmetry.space_group_name_H-M   'P 1'
#
loop_
_entity.id
_entity.type
_entity.pdbx_description
1 polymer ?
#
loop_
_entity_poly.entity_id
_entity_poly.type
_entity_poly.pdbx_seq_one_letter_code
_entity_poly.pdbx_strand_id
1 'polypeptide(L)'
;MSTDHQQYSTANQSQAIREYAGRHGFKVEKTYLDSGKSGLTLDDRDSLKELIEDVQSGSAIYSTILVYDVSRWGRFQDADESAYYEYICKRAGISVRYCAEQFENDGSPVSTIVKGVKRAMAGEYSRELSVKVFAGQRRLIELGYRQGGPAGYGLRRQLIDQSGAAKAELVRGEHKSIQTDRIVLIPGPGEEIETIRFIYDCFVHRSKSECDIATLLNEKGTLTDLDRPWTRATVHQILINEKYVGNNVWNRCSCKLKGPRVHNPPERWVRHDKAFEAIVDDETFRAAQEIIIARSKSYSDEELLDLLRGLLDKHGYLSGIIIDELELGPSSSAYRARFGSLIRAYELIGFTPDRDYRYIEINRALRKMYPELIARAIRGIEEIGGTVQQDTATDLLSVNEEFTASLCLVRSQDTSAGNHRWHVRFDMGLRPDVTVAIRMNHTNSGILDYYLLPRFDMEATRLRLAEHNGIGLDAYRFDQLEALFELAARSQLMEVHHGIGADC
;
A
#
# COMPACT_ATOMS: atom_id res chain seq x y z
N MET A 1 1.97 -21.11 7.69
CA MET A 1 2.99 -22.17 7.54
C MET A 1 4.32 -21.54 7.93
N SER A 2 5.07 -22.12 8.87
CA SER A 2 6.39 -21.60 9.27
C SER A 2 7.35 -21.60 8.07
N THR A 3 8.28 -20.66 8.03
CA THR A 3 9.42 -20.59 7.10
C THR A 3 10.20 -21.91 7.06
N ASP A 4 10.25 -22.65 8.18
CA ASP A 4 10.95 -23.93 8.25
C ASP A 4 10.29 -25.01 7.38
N HIS A 5 8.96 -25.09 7.36
CA HIS A 5 8.24 -26.02 6.49
C HIS A 5 8.42 -25.68 5.00
N GLN A 6 8.72 -24.42 4.66
CA GLN A 6 9.01 -24.01 3.29
C GLN A 6 10.42 -24.43 2.86
N GLN A 7 11.43 -24.34 3.74
CA GLN A 7 12.81 -24.75 3.45
C GLN A 7 12.95 -26.26 3.16
N TYR A 8 12.30 -27.12 3.96
CA TYR A 8 12.30 -28.57 3.68
C TYR A 8 11.53 -28.90 2.39
N SER A 9 10.52 -28.09 2.03
CA SER A 9 9.75 -28.31 0.80
C SER A 9 10.57 -28.02 -0.46
N THR A 10 11.39 -26.97 -0.49
CA THR A 10 12.20 -26.62 -1.68
C THR A 10 13.33 -27.63 -1.90
N ALA A 11 14.01 -28.04 -0.83
CA ALA A 11 15.07 -29.06 -0.90
C ALA A 11 14.56 -30.39 -1.47
N ASN A 12 13.39 -30.85 -1.00
CA ASN A 12 12.75 -32.06 -1.51
C ASN A 12 12.38 -31.95 -3.00
N GLN A 13 11.90 -30.78 -3.44
CA GLN A 13 11.57 -30.55 -4.84
C GLN A 13 12.82 -30.56 -5.72
N SER A 14 13.90 -29.91 -5.29
CA SER A 14 15.17 -29.92 -6.02
C SER A 14 15.76 -31.32 -6.11
N GLN A 15 15.63 -32.13 -5.06
CA GLN A 15 16.05 -33.53 -5.08
C GLN A 15 15.21 -34.34 -6.10
N ALA A 16 13.89 -34.23 -6.08
CA ALA A 16 13.02 -34.93 -7.02
C ALA A 16 13.32 -34.57 -8.49
N ILE A 17 13.60 -33.29 -8.76
CA ILE A 17 14.02 -32.83 -10.10
C ILE A 17 15.36 -33.45 -10.50
N ARG A 18 16.34 -33.49 -9.59
CA ARG A 18 17.65 -34.12 -9.85
C ARG A 18 17.54 -35.62 -10.11
N GLU A 19 16.72 -36.32 -9.35
CA GLU A 19 16.45 -37.75 -9.57
C GLU A 19 15.76 -38.01 -10.91
N TYR A 20 14.78 -37.18 -11.28
CA TYR A 20 14.13 -37.25 -12.58
C TYR A 20 15.12 -36.99 -13.73
N ALA A 21 15.98 -35.97 -13.59
CA ALA A 21 17.02 -35.65 -14.56
C ALA A 21 17.99 -36.82 -14.76
N GLY A 22 18.49 -37.41 -13.68
CA GLY A 22 19.39 -38.55 -13.72
C GLY A 22 18.79 -39.79 -14.38
N ARG A 23 17.51 -40.10 -14.10
CA ARG A 23 16.80 -41.24 -14.71
C ARG A 23 16.58 -41.09 -16.22
N HIS A 24 16.43 -39.87 -16.70
CA HIS A 24 16.13 -39.58 -18.11
C HIS A 24 17.35 -39.07 -18.89
N GLY A 25 18.54 -39.07 -18.28
CA GLY A 25 19.79 -38.65 -18.94
C GLY A 25 19.91 -37.15 -19.18
N PHE A 26 19.17 -36.31 -18.44
CA PHE A 26 19.31 -34.85 -18.51
C PHE A 26 20.48 -34.35 -17.66
N LYS A 27 21.24 -33.40 -18.19
CA LYS A 27 22.22 -32.61 -17.43
C LYS A 27 21.59 -31.28 -17.02
N VAL A 28 21.69 -30.94 -15.74
CA VAL A 28 21.14 -29.68 -15.21
C VAL A 28 22.20 -28.59 -15.34
N GLU A 29 21.99 -27.62 -16.24
CA GLU A 29 22.93 -26.51 -16.48
C GLU A 29 22.66 -25.28 -15.58
N LYS A 30 21.38 -24.97 -15.33
CA LYS A 30 20.95 -23.80 -14.53
C LYS A 30 19.75 -24.17 -13.66
N THR A 31 19.63 -23.55 -12.49
CA THR A 31 18.52 -23.75 -11.54
C THR A 31 17.95 -22.40 -11.13
N TYR A 32 16.64 -22.22 -11.32
CA TYR A 32 15.88 -21.03 -10.91
C TYR A 32 15.11 -21.34 -9.64
N LEU A 33 15.26 -20.52 -8.60
CA LEU A 33 14.71 -20.80 -7.26
C LEU A 33 14.08 -19.58 -6.60
N ASP A 34 12.75 -19.58 -6.50
CA ASP A 34 11.98 -18.62 -5.70
C ASP A 34 11.70 -19.18 -4.29
N SER A 35 12.53 -18.85 -3.29
CA SER A 35 12.32 -19.31 -1.91
C SER A 35 11.36 -18.41 -1.13
N GLY A 36 10.27 -19.00 -0.61
CA GLY A 36 9.32 -18.29 0.27
C GLY A 36 8.45 -17.24 -0.42
N LYS A 37 8.42 -17.22 -1.75
CA LYS A 37 7.64 -16.25 -2.54
C LYS A 37 6.20 -16.70 -2.77
N SER A 38 5.30 -15.73 -2.91
CA SER A 38 3.89 -15.99 -3.25
C SER A 38 3.75 -16.46 -4.70
N GLY A 39 2.96 -17.51 -4.94
CA GLY A 39 2.62 -17.94 -6.30
C GLY A 39 1.44 -17.19 -6.92
N LEU A 40 0.86 -16.20 -6.24
CA LEU A 40 -0.36 -15.52 -6.67
C LEU A 40 -0.11 -14.34 -7.64
N THR A 41 1.14 -13.89 -7.74
CA THR A 41 1.63 -12.81 -8.59
C THR A 41 3.01 -13.17 -9.11
N LEU A 42 3.44 -12.52 -10.18
CA LEU A 42 4.82 -12.61 -10.67
C LEU A 42 5.75 -11.59 -9.96
N ASP A 43 5.21 -10.52 -9.37
CA ASP A 43 5.95 -9.35 -8.87
C ASP A 43 7.18 -9.66 -8.02
N ASP A 44 7.12 -10.67 -7.14
CA ASP A 44 8.22 -11.03 -6.23
C ASP A 44 8.98 -12.32 -6.65
N ARG A 45 8.73 -12.82 -7.87
CA ARG A 45 9.27 -14.09 -8.40
C ARG A 45 10.41 -13.86 -9.39
N ASP A 46 11.49 -13.28 -8.91
CA ASP A 46 12.59 -12.81 -9.74
C ASP A 46 13.27 -13.96 -10.51
N SER A 47 13.40 -15.16 -9.94
CA SER A 47 13.98 -16.29 -10.67
C SER A 47 13.06 -16.84 -11.76
N LEU A 48 11.72 -16.76 -11.58
CA LEU A 48 10.79 -17.10 -12.66
C LEU A 48 10.84 -16.03 -13.77
N LYS A 49 10.95 -14.75 -13.42
CA LYS A 49 11.13 -13.68 -14.43
C LYS A 49 12.41 -13.89 -15.23
N GLU A 50 13.52 -14.16 -14.56
CA GLU A 50 14.81 -14.46 -15.19
C GLU A 50 14.71 -15.66 -16.15
N LEU A 51 14.03 -16.75 -15.74
CA LEU A 51 13.77 -17.88 -16.63
C LEU A 51 13.02 -17.47 -17.89
N ILE A 52 11.98 -16.63 -17.75
CA ILE A 52 11.19 -16.17 -18.90
C ILE A 52 12.01 -15.22 -19.79
N GLU A 53 12.83 -14.37 -19.21
CA GLU A 53 13.72 -13.46 -19.92
C GLU A 53 14.81 -14.21 -20.71
N ASP A 54 15.45 -15.23 -20.11
CA ASP A 54 16.42 -16.10 -20.79
C ASP A 54 15.80 -16.79 -22.02
N VAL A 55 14.54 -17.22 -21.89
CA VAL A 55 13.77 -17.85 -22.97
C VAL A 55 13.39 -16.84 -24.05
N GLN A 56 12.93 -15.65 -23.68
CA GLN A 56 12.45 -14.63 -24.62
C GLN A 56 13.59 -13.94 -25.38
N SER A 57 14.73 -13.71 -24.72
CA SER A 57 15.93 -13.13 -25.32
C SER A 57 16.68 -14.11 -26.24
N GLY A 58 16.34 -15.40 -26.19
CA GLY A 58 17.08 -16.45 -26.91
C GLY A 58 18.41 -16.82 -26.25
N SER A 59 18.69 -16.32 -25.04
CA SER A 59 19.91 -16.59 -24.27
C SER A 59 19.89 -17.95 -23.57
N ALA A 60 18.76 -18.66 -23.61
CA ALA A 60 18.60 -19.98 -23.01
C ALA A 60 19.58 -21.02 -23.59
N ILE A 61 20.57 -21.42 -22.80
CA ILE A 61 21.55 -22.48 -23.14
C ILE A 61 21.01 -23.91 -22.98
N TYR A 62 19.70 -24.08 -22.88
CA TYR A 62 19.03 -25.35 -22.57
C TYR A 62 17.82 -25.60 -23.48
N SER A 63 17.55 -26.87 -23.78
CA SER A 63 16.43 -27.28 -24.64
C SER A 63 15.20 -27.76 -23.86
N THR A 64 15.35 -27.98 -22.55
CA THR A 64 14.30 -28.56 -21.69
C THR A 64 14.30 -27.90 -20.32
N ILE A 65 13.12 -27.51 -19.84
CA ILE A 65 12.88 -27.00 -18.49
C ILE A 65 12.22 -28.11 -17.67
N LEU A 66 12.84 -28.47 -16.56
CA LEU A 66 12.29 -29.43 -15.59
C LEU A 66 11.58 -28.67 -14.47
N VAL A 67 10.28 -28.91 -14.31
CA VAL A 67 9.44 -28.30 -13.29
C VAL A 67 8.95 -29.38 -12.35
N TYR A 68 8.89 -29.11 -11.05
CA TYR A 68 8.40 -30.12 -10.09
C TYR A 68 6.93 -30.50 -10.36
N ASP A 69 6.01 -29.52 -10.32
CA ASP A 69 4.57 -29.70 -10.56
C ASP A 69 3.97 -28.50 -11.31
N VAL A 70 2.73 -28.63 -11.81
CA VAL A 70 2.04 -27.57 -12.59
C VAL A 70 1.88 -26.26 -11.81
N SER A 71 1.78 -26.31 -10.48
CA SER A 71 1.57 -25.12 -9.65
C SER A 71 2.81 -24.23 -9.48
N ARG A 72 3.98 -24.65 -9.99
CA ARG A 72 5.22 -23.85 -9.96
C ARG A 72 5.26 -22.72 -10.99
N TRP A 73 4.47 -22.79 -12.05
CA TRP A 73 4.24 -21.65 -12.94
C TRP A 73 3.53 -20.52 -12.21
N GLY A 74 2.54 -20.88 -11.39
CA GLY A 74 1.89 -19.98 -10.47
C GLY A 74 0.56 -20.56 -10.00
N ARG A 75 0.00 -19.89 -9.00
CA ARG A 75 -1.35 -20.07 -8.47
C ARG A 75 -2.15 -18.80 -8.74
N PHE A 76 -2.02 -18.30 -9.96
CA PHE A 76 -2.69 -17.09 -10.40
C PHE A 76 -4.21 -17.24 -10.27
N GLN A 77 -4.89 -16.11 -10.10
CA GLN A 77 -6.37 -16.11 -10.06
C GLN A 77 -6.97 -16.44 -11.43
N ASP A 78 -6.22 -16.11 -12.49
CA ASP A 78 -6.48 -16.53 -13.85
C ASP A 78 -5.55 -17.70 -14.21
N ALA A 79 -6.13 -18.86 -14.51
CA ALA A 79 -5.36 -20.05 -14.85
C ALA A 79 -4.61 -19.89 -16.19
N ASP A 80 -5.06 -18.98 -17.05
CA ASP A 80 -4.46 -18.73 -18.35
C ASP A 80 -3.11 -18.01 -18.23
N GLU A 81 -2.87 -17.30 -17.13
CA GLU A 81 -1.56 -16.70 -16.84
C GLU A 81 -0.47 -17.78 -16.67
N SER A 82 -0.79 -18.89 -15.99
CA SER A 82 0.13 -20.05 -15.91
C SER A 82 0.32 -20.71 -17.28
N ALA A 83 -0.72 -20.70 -18.12
CA ALA A 83 -0.67 -21.25 -19.47
C ALA A 83 0.25 -20.43 -20.38
N TYR A 84 0.17 -19.11 -20.26
CA TYR A 84 0.94 -18.16 -21.03
C TYR A 84 2.45 -18.34 -20.83
N TYR A 85 2.93 -18.48 -19.60
CA TYR A 85 4.35 -18.69 -19.33
C TYR A 85 4.89 -20.02 -19.86
N GLU A 86 4.13 -21.10 -19.75
CA GLU A 86 4.49 -22.38 -20.39
C GLU A 86 4.50 -22.25 -21.92
N TYR A 87 3.54 -21.51 -22.48
CA TYR A 87 3.44 -21.29 -23.92
C TYR A 87 4.62 -20.50 -24.49
N ILE A 88 5.13 -19.50 -23.77
CA ILE A 88 6.34 -18.76 -24.17
C ILE A 88 7.52 -19.72 -24.38
N CYS A 89 7.74 -20.63 -23.42
CA CYS A 89 8.81 -21.63 -23.50
C CYS A 89 8.63 -22.55 -24.72
N LYS A 90 7.41 -23.04 -24.93
CA LYS A 90 7.09 -23.91 -26.07
C LYS A 90 7.31 -23.20 -27.40
N ARG A 91 6.94 -21.92 -27.51
CA ARG A 91 7.12 -21.10 -28.73
C ARG A 91 8.60 -20.88 -29.05
N ALA A 92 9.46 -20.78 -28.04
CA ALA A 92 10.91 -20.70 -28.20
C ALA A 92 11.58 -22.06 -28.52
N GLY A 93 10.79 -23.13 -28.70
CA GLY A 93 11.31 -24.48 -28.97
C GLY A 93 11.83 -25.20 -27.73
N ILE A 94 11.60 -24.67 -26.53
CA ILE A 94 12.04 -25.25 -25.27
C ILE A 94 10.92 -26.12 -24.70
N SER A 95 11.23 -27.40 -24.45
CA SER A 95 10.24 -28.35 -23.92
C SER A 95 10.11 -28.22 -22.39
N VAL A 96 8.89 -28.37 -21.86
CA VAL A 96 8.63 -28.31 -20.42
C VAL A 96 8.23 -29.70 -19.93
N ARG A 97 8.92 -30.24 -18.91
CA ARG A 97 8.59 -31.54 -18.32
C ARG A 97 8.28 -31.40 -16.83
N TYR A 98 7.23 -32.09 -16.39
CA TYR A 98 6.79 -32.10 -14.99
C TYR A 98 7.29 -33.36 -14.30
N CYS A 99 8.05 -33.20 -13.21
CA CYS A 99 8.75 -34.31 -12.55
C CYS A 99 7.85 -35.13 -11.61
N ALA A 100 6.83 -34.49 -11.03
CA ALA A 100 5.91 -35.10 -10.07
C ALA A 100 4.52 -35.43 -10.64
N GLU A 101 4.30 -35.18 -11.94
CA GLU A 101 3.02 -35.48 -12.60
C GLU A 101 3.07 -36.84 -13.30
N GLN A 102 1.96 -37.57 -13.30
CA GLN A 102 1.86 -38.93 -13.87
C GLN A 102 1.57 -38.94 -15.38
N PHE A 103 1.52 -37.76 -16.02
CA PHE A 103 1.27 -37.61 -17.45
C PHE A 103 2.48 -37.00 -18.14
N GLU A 104 2.72 -37.40 -19.39
CA GLU A 104 3.75 -36.79 -20.22
C GLU A 104 3.23 -35.45 -20.79
N ASN A 105 4.09 -34.42 -20.81
CA ASN A 105 3.76 -33.16 -21.45
C ASN A 105 4.01 -33.23 -22.97
N ASP A 106 3.33 -34.18 -23.60
CA ASP A 106 3.46 -34.57 -25.00
C ASP A 106 2.61 -33.73 -25.97
N GLY A 107 1.77 -32.83 -25.42
CA GLY A 107 0.82 -32.05 -26.21
C GLY A 107 -0.42 -32.82 -26.65
N SER A 108 -0.64 -34.04 -26.15
CA SER A 108 -1.88 -34.79 -26.37
C SER A 108 -3.10 -34.02 -25.84
N PRO A 109 -4.30 -34.28 -26.40
CA PRO A 109 -5.54 -33.72 -25.86
C PRO A 109 -5.73 -34.06 -24.38
N VAL A 110 -5.32 -35.25 -23.97
CA VAL A 110 -5.39 -35.71 -22.58
C VAL A 110 -4.47 -34.89 -21.67
N SER A 111 -3.19 -34.71 -22.04
CA SER A 111 -2.27 -33.91 -21.23
C SER A 111 -2.68 -32.43 -21.18
N THR A 112 -3.28 -31.89 -22.24
CA THR A 112 -3.81 -30.52 -22.28
C THR A 112 -4.98 -30.34 -21.30
N ILE A 113 -5.95 -31.25 -21.28
CA ILE A 113 -7.09 -31.22 -20.36
C ILE A 113 -6.61 -31.35 -18.91
N VAL A 114 -5.74 -32.32 -18.62
CA VAL A 114 -5.23 -32.55 -17.26
C VAL A 114 -4.47 -31.33 -16.73
N LYS A 115 -3.64 -30.68 -17.56
CA LYS A 115 -2.97 -29.42 -17.21
C LYS A 115 -3.96 -28.30 -16.91
N GLY A 116 -4.99 -28.14 -17.74
CA GLY A 116 -6.05 -27.14 -17.52
C GLY A 116 -6.73 -27.32 -16.17
N VAL A 117 -7.16 -28.54 -15.84
CA VAL A 117 -7.76 -28.88 -14.55
C VAL A 117 -6.80 -28.58 -13.39
N LYS A 118 -5.52 -29.00 -13.50
CA LYS A 118 -4.51 -28.77 -12.45
C LYS A 118 -4.24 -27.29 -12.20
N ARG A 119 -4.15 -26.46 -13.24
CA ARG A 119 -3.97 -25.00 -13.11
C ARG A 119 -5.19 -24.36 -12.43
N ALA A 120 -6.39 -24.72 -12.86
CA ALA A 120 -7.62 -24.24 -12.23
C ALA A 120 -7.69 -24.63 -10.74
N MET A 121 -7.36 -25.88 -10.41
CA MET A 121 -7.30 -26.37 -9.02
C MET A 121 -6.25 -25.62 -8.20
N ALA A 122 -5.10 -25.28 -8.78
CA ALA A 122 -4.05 -24.56 -8.08
C ALA A 122 -4.48 -23.12 -7.69
N GLY A 123 -5.24 -22.45 -8.56
CA GLY A 123 -5.88 -21.16 -8.26
C GLY A 123 -7.01 -21.28 -7.22
N GLU A 124 -7.89 -22.27 -7.39
CA GLU A 124 -9.02 -22.53 -6.48
C GLU A 124 -8.58 -22.92 -5.08
N TYR A 125 -7.45 -23.63 -4.92
CA TYR A 125 -6.91 -24.00 -3.62
C TYR A 125 -6.75 -22.79 -2.69
N SER A 126 -6.29 -21.65 -3.22
CA SER A 126 -6.11 -20.43 -2.42
C SER A 126 -7.45 -19.81 -1.99
N ARG A 127 -8.47 -19.89 -2.86
CA ARG A 127 -9.84 -19.43 -2.56
C ARG A 127 -10.47 -20.31 -1.49
N GLU A 128 -10.45 -21.63 -1.68
CA GLU A 128 -11.01 -22.61 -0.75
C GLU A 128 -10.30 -22.52 0.62
N LEU A 129 -8.98 -22.39 0.63
CA LEU A 129 -8.20 -22.18 1.86
C LEU A 129 -8.63 -20.89 2.56
N SER A 130 -8.82 -19.79 1.83
CA SER A 130 -9.31 -18.54 2.43
C SER A 130 -10.69 -18.70 3.06
N VAL A 131 -11.59 -19.47 2.45
CA VAL A 131 -12.93 -19.76 3.01
C VAL A 131 -12.81 -20.59 4.29
N LYS A 132 -12.00 -21.66 4.28
CA LYS A 132 -11.79 -22.52 5.45
C LYS A 132 -11.12 -21.78 6.60
N VAL A 133 -10.10 -20.97 6.32
CA VAL A 133 -9.43 -20.14 7.32
C VAL A 133 -10.41 -19.14 7.92
N PHE A 134 -11.21 -18.45 7.10
CA PHE A 134 -12.22 -17.52 7.59
C PHE A 134 -13.25 -18.21 8.50
N ALA A 135 -13.77 -19.38 8.08
CA ALA A 135 -14.70 -20.16 8.89
C ALA A 135 -14.08 -20.61 10.22
N GLY A 136 -12.82 -21.05 10.20
CA GLY A 136 -12.08 -21.42 11.41
C GLY A 136 -11.85 -20.23 12.35
N GLN A 137 -11.45 -19.07 11.82
CA GLN A 137 -11.29 -17.84 12.62
C GLN A 137 -12.61 -17.38 13.22
N ARG A 138 -13.69 -17.39 12.43
CA ARG A 138 -15.04 -17.10 12.90
C ARG A 138 -15.42 -18.02 14.06
N ARG A 139 -15.23 -19.33 13.92
CA ARG A 139 -15.54 -20.30 14.98
C ARG A 139 -14.75 -20.03 16.26
N LEU A 140 -13.49 -19.61 16.16
CA LEU A 140 -12.69 -19.28 17.34
C LEU A 140 -13.22 -18.03 18.07
N ILE A 141 -13.66 -17.01 17.34
CA ILE A 141 -14.34 -15.85 17.95
C ILE A 141 -15.64 -16.28 18.65
N GLU A 142 -16.45 -17.12 17.99
CA GLU A 142 -17.68 -17.71 18.55
C GLU A 142 -17.43 -18.64 19.75
N LEU A 143 -16.17 -18.97 20.06
CA LEU A 143 -15.78 -19.70 21.28
C LEU A 143 -15.16 -18.77 22.34
N GLY A 144 -15.18 -17.46 22.11
CA GLY A 144 -14.62 -16.45 23.00
C GLY A 144 -13.13 -16.15 22.78
N TYR A 145 -12.44 -16.89 21.91
CA TYR A 145 -11.01 -16.67 21.65
C TYR A 145 -10.75 -15.47 20.74
N ARG A 146 -9.62 -14.80 20.92
CA ARG A 146 -9.24 -13.62 20.17
C ARG A 146 -8.46 -13.96 18.90
N GLN A 147 -8.94 -13.43 17.76
CA GLN A 147 -8.28 -13.56 16.47
C GLN A 147 -7.56 -12.26 16.07
N GLY A 148 -6.38 -12.05 16.69
CA GLY A 148 -5.47 -10.96 16.35
C GLY A 148 -5.86 -9.59 16.92
N GLY A 149 -5.15 -8.56 16.44
CA GLY A 149 -5.29 -7.17 16.91
C GLY A 149 -4.66 -6.91 18.29
N PRO A 150 -4.40 -5.63 18.63
CA PRO A 150 -3.91 -5.25 19.96
C PRO A 150 -4.98 -5.52 21.03
N ALA A 151 -4.58 -5.69 22.30
CA ALA A 151 -5.51 -5.69 23.43
C ALA A 151 -6.17 -4.30 23.57
N GLY A 152 -5.33 -3.27 23.53
CA GLY A 152 -5.66 -1.88 23.85
C GLY A 152 -5.47 -1.60 25.35
N TYR A 153 -5.52 -0.32 25.69
CA TYR A 153 -5.30 0.19 27.03
C TYR A 153 -6.13 -0.55 28.10
N GLY A 154 -5.52 -0.87 29.24
CA GLY A 154 -6.13 -1.58 30.36
C GLY A 154 -6.42 -3.06 30.15
N LEU A 155 -6.04 -3.64 29.01
CA LEU A 155 -6.21 -5.06 28.70
C LEU A 155 -4.88 -5.68 28.31
N ARG A 156 -4.73 -7.00 28.51
CA ARG A 156 -3.57 -7.80 28.08
C ARG A 156 -3.99 -9.02 27.27
N ARG A 157 -3.07 -9.50 26.43
CA ARG A 157 -3.25 -10.73 25.63
C ARG A 157 -2.67 -11.88 26.43
N GLN A 158 -3.52 -12.81 26.88
CA GLN A 158 -3.08 -14.01 27.58
C GLN A 158 -3.07 -15.19 26.63
N LEU A 159 -1.93 -15.88 26.53
CA LEU A 159 -1.83 -17.18 25.88
C LEU A 159 -2.37 -18.25 26.83
N ILE A 160 -3.26 -19.09 26.33
CA ILE A 160 -3.79 -20.27 27.04
C ILE A 160 -3.54 -21.53 26.21
N ASP A 161 -3.37 -22.66 26.89
CA ASP A 161 -3.24 -23.95 26.24
C ASP A 161 -4.61 -24.51 25.78
N GLN A 162 -4.60 -25.74 25.25
CA GLN A 162 -5.82 -26.44 24.80
C GLN A 162 -6.79 -26.82 25.93
N SER A 163 -6.32 -26.86 27.19
CA SER A 163 -7.13 -27.13 28.37
C SER A 163 -7.72 -25.85 28.99
N GLY A 164 -7.29 -24.68 28.51
CA GLY A 164 -7.66 -23.38 29.04
C GLY A 164 -6.71 -22.86 30.13
N ALA A 165 -5.63 -23.58 30.44
CA ALA A 165 -4.65 -23.14 31.43
C ALA A 165 -3.81 -21.98 30.90
N ALA A 166 -3.59 -20.98 31.76
CA ALA A 166 -2.78 -19.82 31.44
C ALA A 166 -1.30 -20.20 31.25
N LYS A 167 -0.69 -19.70 30.17
CA LYS A 167 0.73 -19.92 29.86
C LYS A 167 1.56 -18.65 30.10
N ALA A 168 1.43 -17.68 29.20
CA ALA A 168 2.23 -16.47 29.21
C ALA A 168 1.42 -15.28 28.66
N GLU A 169 1.68 -14.10 29.20
CA GLU A 169 1.21 -12.86 28.61
C GLU A 169 2.01 -12.57 27.32
N LEU A 170 1.32 -12.16 26.26
CA LEU A 170 1.93 -11.80 24.98
C LEU A 170 2.04 -10.28 24.89
N VAL A 171 3.27 -9.78 24.83
CA VAL A 171 3.49 -8.35 24.60
C VAL A 171 3.22 -7.97 23.15
N ARG A 172 3.29 -6.67 22.85
CA ARG A 172 3.04 -6.16 21.51
C ARG A 172 4.05 -6.72 20.52
N GLY A 173 3.55 -7.27 19.40
CA GLY A 173 4.37 -7.91 18.38
C GLY A 173 4.59 -9.41 18.58
N GLU A 174 4.26 -9.95 19.75
CA GLU A 174 4.37 -11.39 19.99
C GLU A 174 3.17 -12.17 19.44
N HIS A 175 3.47 -13.37 18.97
CA HIS A 175 2.54 -14.30 18.35
C HIS A 175 2.66 -15.68 19.01
N LYS A 176 1.55 -16.42 19.02
CA LYS A 176 1.59 -17.82 19.44
C LYS A 176 2.44 -18.64 18.47
N SER A 177 3.30 -19.51 18.99
CA SER A 177 4.10 -20.46 18.21
C SER A 177 3.36 -21.77 17.96
N ILE A 178 2.54 -22.21 18.91
CA ILE A 178 1.79 -23.46 18.84
C ILE A 178 0.39 -23.20 18.28
N GLN A 179 -0.02 -23.96 17.26
CA GLN A 179 -1.32 -23.76 16.60
C GLN A 179 -2.52 -24.04 17.51
N THR A 180 -2.40 -25.02 18.43
CA THR A 180 -3.44 -25.43 19.37
C THR A 180 -3.66 -24.43 20.51
N ASP A 181 -2.67 -23.60 20.83
CA ASP A 181 -2.84 -22.54 21.83
C ASP A 181 -3.87 -21.49 21.37
N ARG A 182 -4.50 -20.84 22.33
CA ARG A 182 -5.50 -19.78 22.11
C ARG A 182 -5.09 -18.51 22.82
N ILE A 183 -5.69 -17.40 22.40
CA ILE A 183 -5.45 -16.09 23.01
C ILE A 183 -6.78 -15.61 23.56
N VAL A 184 -6.78 -15.14 24.79
CA VAL A 184 -7.90 -14.42 25.41
C VAL A 184 -7.43 -13.03 25.85
N LEU A 185 -8.37 -12.13 26.14
CA LEU A 185 -8.06 -10.88 26.80
C LEU A 185 -8.25 -11.05 28.30
N ILE A 186 -7.41 -10.38 29.07
CA ILE A 186 -7.54 -10.27 30.53
C ILE A 186 -7.38 -8.80 30.92
N PRO A 187 -7.90 -8.38 32.09
CA PRO A 187 -7.62 -7.07 32.64
C PRO A 187 -6.11 -6.86 32.81
N GLY A 188 -5.66 -5.64 32.53
CA GLY A 188 -4.27 -5.22 32.69
C GLY A 188 -3.93 -4.71 34.08
N PRO A 189 -2.88 -3.88 34.21
CA PRO A 189 -2.50 -3.26 35.48
C PRO A 189 -3.65 -2.44 36.09
N GLY A 190 -3.74 -2.46 37.42
CA GLY A 190 -4.79 -1.74 38.16
C GLY A 190 -4.87 -0.26 37.82
N GLU A 191 -3.73 0.41 37.63
CA GLU A 191 -3.69 1.84 37.26
C GLU A 191 -4.38 2.14 35.91
N GLU A 192 -4.21 1.25 34.92
CA GLU A 192 -4.85 1.39 33.61
C GLU A 192 -6.36 1.12 33.71
N ILE A 193 -6.75 0.12 34.51
CA ILE A 193 -8.15 -0.22 34.81
C ILE A 193 -8.86 0.96 35.47
N GLU A 194 -8.24 1.55 36.50
CA GLU A 194 -8.78 2.72 37.20
C GLU A 194 -8.89 3.94 36.29
N THR A 195 -7.95 4.10 35.36
CA THR A 195 -8.02 5.15 34.33
C THR A 195 -9.24 4.95 33.41
N ILE A 196 -9.53 3.72 32.98
CA ILE A 196 -10.73 3.44 32.17
C ILE A 196 -12.00 3.74 32.97
N ARG A 197 -12.08 3.28 34.22
CA ARG A 197 -13.22 3.56 35.10
C ARG A 197 -13.42 5.06 35.30
N PHE A 198 -12.33 5.80 35.49
CA PHE A 198 -12.34 7.26 35.58
C PHE A 198 -12.86 7.93 34.29
N ILE A 199 -12.51 7.41 33.11
CA ILE A 199 -13.03 7.90 31.83
C ILE A 199 -14.55 7.73 31.76
N TYR A 200 -15.05 6.53 32.08
CA TYR A 200 -16.49 6.27 32.08
C TYR A 200 -17.24 7.10 33.13
N ASP A 201 -16.72 7.22 34.35
CA ASP A 201 -17.29 8.08 35.40
C ASP A 201 -17.37 9.55 34.95
N CYS A 202 -16.29 10.09 34.39
CA CYS A 202 -16.27 11.46 33.89
C CYS A 202 -17.28 11.68 32.76
N PHE A 203 -17.42 10.71 31.86
CA PHE A 203 -18.29 10.83 30.70
C PHE A 203 -19.77 10.65 31.06
N VAL A 204 -20.09 9.61 31.83
CA VAL A 204 -21.48 9.20 32.15
C VAL A 204 -22.04 10.00 33.32
N HIS A 205 -21.30 10.12 34.42
CA HIS A 205 -21.83 10.72 35.65
C HIS A 205 -21.51 12.21 35.77
N ARG A 206 -20.35 12.64 35.26
CA ARG A 206 -19.93 14.05 35.33
C ARG A 206 -20.19 14.84 34.04
N SER A 207 -20.77 14.20 33.03
CA SER A 207 -21.15 14.80 31.75
C SER A 207 -20.02 15.51 30.99
N LYS A 208 -18.75 15.16 31.24
CA LYS A 208 -17.60 15.77 30.57
C LYS A 208 -17.54 15.37 29.09
N SER A 209 -16.97 16.24 28.24
CA SER A 209 -16.71 15.90 26.85
C SER A 209 -15.48 14.99 26.74
N GLU A 210 -15.35 14.24 25.63
CA GLU A 210 -14.14 13.43 25.39
C GLU A 210 -12.87 14.31 25.30
N CYS A 211 -12.99 15.57 24.89
CA CYS A 211 -11.89 16.56 24.91
C CYS A 211 -11.47 16.88 26.34
N ASP A 212 -12.41 17.24 27.21
CA ASP A 212 -12.12 17.59 28.61
C ASP A 212 -11.48 16.42 29.35
N ILE A 213 -11.98 15.21 29.10
CA ILE A 213 -11.42 13.98 29.68
C ILE A 213 -9.98 13.79 29.22
N ALA A 214 -9.68 13.97 27.93
CA ALA A 214 -8.31 13.87 27.43
C ALA A 214 -7.38 14.90 28.07
N THR A 215 -7.83 16.15 28.22
CA THR A 215 -7.08 17.21 28.90
C THR A 215 -6.79 16.83 30.36
N LEU A 216 -7.79 16.39 31.11
CA LEU A 216 -7.63 15.97 32.51
C LEU A 216 -6.65 14.81 32.68
N LEU A 217 -6.66 13.84 31.75
CA LEU A 217 -5.73 12.71 31.77
C LEU A 217 -4.29 13.15 31.49
N ASN A 218 -4.11 14.09 30.57
CA ASN A 218 -2.80 14.66 30.23
C ASN A 218 -2.25 15.52 31.37
N GLU A 219 -3.09 16.32 32.03
CA GLU A 219 -2.73 17.12 33.21
C GLU A 219 -2.28 16.24 34.39
N LYS A 220 -2.88 15.05 34.54
CA LYS A 220 -2.46 14.04 35.52
C LYS A 220 -1.15 13.34 35.15
N GLY A 221 -0.59 13.58 33.96
CA GLY A 221 0.63 12.92 33.48
C GLY A 221 0.43 11.47 33.04
N THR A 222 -0.81 11.02 32.84
CA THR A 222 -1.09 9.64 32.39
C THR A 222 -0.88 9.52 30.89
N LEU A 223 -0.25 8.42 30.45
CA LEU A 223 -0.01 8.11 29.04
C LEU A 223 -0.84 6.91 28.60
N THR A 224 -1.03 6.79 27.29
CA THR A 224 -1.67 5.62 26.66
C THR A 224 -0.72 4.42 26.61
N ASP A 225 -1.22 3.26 26.16
CA ASP A 225 -0.47 2.00 25.98
C ASP A 225 0.64 2.09 24.90
N LEU A 226 0.72 3.23 24.22
CA LEU A 226 1.71 3.55 23.20
C LEU A 226 2.66 4.67 23.62
N ASP A 227 2.66 5.03 24.92
CA ASP A 227 3.43 6.15 25.48
C ASP A 227 3.10 7.50 24.81
N ARG A 228 1.83 7.68 24.43
CA ARG A 228 1.34 8.91 23.79
C ARG A 228 0.37 9.65 24.71
N PRO A 229 0.31 11.00 24.59
CA PRO A 229 -0.75 11.79 25.22
C PRO A 229 -2.14 11.35 24.79
N TRP A 230 -3.11 11.53 25.67
CA TRP A 230 -4.51 11.31 25.41
C TRP A 230 -5.05 12.32 24.41
N THR A 231 -5.89 11.82 23.50
CA THR A 231 -6.63 12.65 22.54
C THR A 231 -8.12 12.35 22.67
N ARG A 232 -8.95 13.29 22.23
CA ARG A 232 -10.40 13.10 22.08
C ARG A 232 -10.74 11.79 21.36
N ALA A 233 -10.00 11.47 20.30
CA ALA A 233 -10.21 10.26 19.51
C ALA A 233 -9.88 8.99 20.30
N THR A 234 -8.78 8.98 21.07
CA THR A 234 -8.40 7.84 21.91
C THR A 234 -9.43 7.60 23.01
N VAL A 235 -9.89 8.65 23.69
CA VAL A 235 -10.95 8.57 24.71
C VAL A 235 -12.25 8.05 24.10
N HIS A 236 -12.65 8.58 22.94
CA HIS A 236 -13.83 8.10 22.22
C HIS A 236 -13.73 6.61 21.86
N GLN A 237 -12.56 6.14 21.41
CA GLN A 237 -12.32 4.71 21.15
C GLN A 237 -12.44 3.83 22.40
N ILE A 238 -12.16 4.37 23.60
CA ILE A 238 -12.41 3.65 24.84
C ILE A 238 -13.92 3.50 25.04
N LEU A 239 -14.65 4.60 24.98
CA LEU A 239 -16.08 4.63 25.29
C LEU A 239 -16.93 3.75 24.37
N ILE A 240 -16.58 3.59 23.08
CA ILE A 240 -17.37 2.83 22.09
C ILE A 240 -16.99 1.35 21.94
N ASN A 241 -15.89 0.90 22.54
CA ASN A 241 -15.36 -0.43 22.26
C ASN A 241 -15.89 -1.45 23.26
N GLU A 242 -16.71 -2.38 22.77
CA GLU A 242 -17.37 -3.40 23.61
C GLU A 242 -16.40 -4.36 24.33
N LYS A 243 -15.11 -4.34 24.00
CA LYS A 243 -14.11 -5.09 24.78
C LYS A 243 -14.08 -4.68 26.25
N TYR A 244 -14.42 -3.44 26.60
CA TYR A 244 -14.40 -3.01 28.00
C TYR A 244 -15.55 -3.59 28.84
N VAL A 245 -16.60 -4.12 28.19
CA VAL A 245 -17.66 -4.92 28.83
C VAL A 245 -17.45 -6.43 28.69
N GLY A 246 -16.27 -6.86 28.20
CA GLY A 246 -15.91 -8.26 28.04
C GLY A 246 -16.36 -8.89 26.73
N ASN A 247 -16.84 -8.11 25.75
CA ASN A 247 -17.30 -8.67 24.47
C ASN A 247 -16.14 -8.75 23.46
N ASN A 248 -16.12 -9.82 22.68
CA ASN A 248 -15.20 -9.99 21.57
C ASN A 248 -15.94 -9.74 20.25
N VAL A 249 -15.55 -8.70 19.53
CA VAL A 249 -16.16 -8.33 18.24
C VAL A 249 -15.10 -8.38 17.14
N TRP A 250 -15.40 -9.13 16.08
CA TRP A 250 -14.51 -9.38 14.96
C TRP A 250 -15.20 -9.14 13.61
N ASN A 251 -14.40 -9.12 12.54
CA ASN A 251 -14.86 -8.92 11.17
C ASN A 251 -15.50 -7.54 10.92
N ARG A 252 -15.07 -6.49 11.62
CA ARG A 252 -15.49 -5.09 11.34
C ARG A 252 -14.96 -4.56 10.00
N CYS A 253 -13.79 -5.02 9.58
CA CYS A 253 -13.26 -4.79 8.23
C CYS A 253 -12.74 -6.12 7.66
N SER A 254 -12.78 -6.26 6.34
CA SER A 254 -12.18 -7.39 5.64
C SER A 254 -11.34 -6.92 4.46
N CYS A 255 -10.33 -7.71 4.10
CA CYS A 255 -9.55 -7.53 2.88
C CYS A 255 -9.45 -8.92 2.25
N LYS A 256 -10.11 -9.11 1.10
CA LYS A 256 -10.02 -10.37 0.35
C LYS A 256 -8.77 -10.34 -0.52
N LEU A 257 -8.34 -11.51 -0.99
CA LEU A 257 -7.10 -11.63 -1.74
C LEU A 257 -7.11 -10.72 -2.99
N LYS A 258 -6.16 -9.78 -3.07
CA LYS A 258 -6.08 -8.71 -4.08
C LYS A 258 -7.31 -7.77 -4.17
N GLY A 259 -8.18 -7.80 -3.18
CA GLY A 259 -9.34 -6.90 -3.08
C GLY A 259 -9.06 -5.67 -2.22
N PRO A 260 -9.83 -4.59 -2.38
CA PRO A 260 -9.74 -3.45 -1.49
C PRO A 260 -10.15 -3.83 -0.07
N ARG A 261 -9.69 -3.05 0.90
CA ARG A 261 -10.19 -3.14 2.27
C ARG A 261 -11.62 -2.62 2.33
N VAL A 262 -12.53 -3.44 2.83
CA VAL A 262 -13.97 -3.14 2.95
C VAL A 262 -14.34 -3.03 4.42
N HIS A 263 -15.13 -2.02 4.77
CA HIS A 263 -15.80 -1.95 6.07
C HIS A 263 -17.07 -2.80 6.01
N ASN A 264 -17.21 -3.74 6.94
CA ASN A 264 -18.33 -4.67 6.94
C ASN A 264 -19.47 -4.08 7.78
N PRO A 265 -20.72 -4.22 7.33
CA PRO A 265 -21.87 -3.77 8.09
C PRO A 265 -22.08 -4.65 9.35
N PRO A 266 -22.76 -4.14 10.40
CA PRO A 266 -22.88 -4.81 11.70
C PRO A 266 -23.44 -6.24 11.64
N GLU A 267 -24.30 -6.56 10.67
CA GLU A 267 -24.91 -7.89 10.52
C GLU A 267 -23.89 -8.95 10.12
N ARG A 268 -22.72 -8.53 9.59
CA ARG A 268 -21.60 -9.42 9.26
C ARG A 268 -20.56 -9.51 10.37
N TRP A 269 -20.74 -8.76 11.47
CA TRP A 269 -19.81 -8.84 12.59
C TRP A 269 -19.99 -10.15 13.31
N VAL A 270 -18.86 -10.76 13.68
CA VAL A 270 -18.86 -11.97 14.50
C VAL A 270 -18.63 -11.52 15.92
N ARG A 271 -19.55 -11.87 16.83
CA ARG A 271 -19.50 -11.45 18.23
C ARG A 271 -19.57 -12.65 19.18
N HIS A 272 -18.91 -12.53 20.31
CA HIS A 272 -19.13 -13.35 21.50
C HIS A 272 -19.17 -12.45 22.71
N ASP A 273 -20.32 -12.46 23.38
CA ASP A 273 -20.57 -11.61 24.54
C ASP A 273 -19.94 -12.25 25.78
N LYS A 274 -19.42 -11.44 26.70
CA LYS A 274 -18.76 -11.91 27.93
C LYS A 274 -17.69 -12.98 27.68
N ALA A 275 -16.90 -12.80 26.62
CA ALA A 275 -15.79 -13.67 26.28
C ALA A 275 -14.63 -13.59 27.31
N PHE A 276 -14.54 -12.49 28.06
CA PHE A 276 -13.53 -12.27 29.08
C PHE A 276 -14.03 -11.30 30.16
N GLU A 277 -13.26 -11.16 31.23
CA GLU A 277 -13.60 -10.28 32.36
C GLU A 277 -13.77 -8.83 31.92
N ALA A 278 -14.88 -8.24 32.34
CA ALA A 278 -15.25 -6.87 32.02
C ALA A 278 -14.56 -5.87 32.96
N ILE A 279 -14.09 -4.75 32.42
CA ILE A 279 -13.54 -3.64 33.21
C ILE A 279 -14.67 -2.72 33.69
N VAL A 280 -15.69 -2.58 32.84
CA VAL A 280 -16.88 -1.75 33.03
C VAL A 280 -18.12 -2.64 32.91
N ASP A 281 -19.13 -2.40 33.72
CA ASP A 281 -20.40 -3.12 33.66
C ASP A 281 -21.23 -2.71 32.43
N ASP A 282 -22.22 -3.54 32.08
CA ASP A 282 -23.06 -3.31 30.90
C ASP A 282 -23.92 -2.05 31.01
N GLU A 283 -24.33 -1.66 32.21
CA GLU A 283 -25.21 -0.50 32.43
C GLU A 283 -24.44 0.79 32.16
N THR A 284 -23.25 0.94 32.75
CA THR A 284 -22.35 2.08 32.52
C THR A 284 -21.96 2.20 31.04
N PHE A 285 -21.67 1.08 30.37
CA PHE A 285 -21.35 1.10 28.95
C PHE A 285 -22.54 1.50 28.07
N ARG A 286 -23.74 0.97 28.36
CA ARG A 286 -24.97 1.34 27.63
C ARG A 286 -25.28 2.82 27.83
N ALA A 287 -25.17 3.34 29.05
CA ALA A 287 -25.34 4.76 29.32
C ALA A 287 -24.36 5.62 28.50
N ALA A 288 -23.09 5.21 28.40
CA ALA A 288 -22.12 5.89 27.53
C ALA A 288 -22.53 5.83 26.04
N GLN A 289 -23.00 4.67 25.55
CA GLN A 289 -23.49 4.56 24.17
C GLN A 289 -24.72 5.44 23.92
N GLU A 290 -25.67 5.47 24.84
CA GLU A 290 -26.86 6.32 24.74
C GLU A 290 -26.50 7.79 24.71
N ILE A 291 -25.56 8.24 25.56
CA ILE A 291 -25.03 9.60 25.53
C ILE A 291 -24.38 9.88 24.18
N ILE A 292 -23.57 8.97 23.65
CA ILE A 292 -22.90 9.12 22.35
C ILE A 292 -23.94 9.17 21.22
N ILE A 293 -24.97 8.32 21.24
CA ILE A 293 -26.03 8.27 20.23
C ILE A 293 -26.89 9.54 20.31
N ALA A 294 -27.26 9.98 21.51
CA ALA A 294 -28.04 11.20 21.73
C ALA A 294 -27.25 12.46 21.33
N ARG A 295 -25.92 12.47 21.57
CA ARG A 295 -25.00 13.52 21.09
C ARG A 295 -24.72 13.39 19.60
N SER A 296 -24.81 12.19 19.03
CA SER A 296 -24.78 11.98 17.59
C SER A 296 -26.11 12.43 17.00
N LYS A 297 -26.25 13.75 16.83
CA LYS A 297 -27.36 14.30 16.06
C LYS A 297 -27.23 13.69 14.66
N SER A 298 -28.19 12.87 14.27
CA SER A 298 -28.29 12.38 12.90
C SER A 298 -28.76 13.55 12.05
N TYR A 299 -27.81 14.38 11.64
CA TYR A 299 -28.09 15.44 10.71
C TYR A 299 -28.52 14.82 9.37
N SER A 300 -29.69 15.21 8.91
CA SER A 300 -30.02 15.09 7.49
C SER A 300 -29.05 15.93 6.66
N ASP A 301 -28.97 15.64 5.37
CA ASP A 301 -28.12 16.40 4.45
C ASP A 301 -28.49 17.89 4.48
N GLU A 302 -29.77 18.22 4.59
CA GLU A 302 -30.23 19.62 4.67
C GLU A 302 -29.81 20.28 5.99
N GLU A 303 -29.95 19.61 7.14
CA GLU A 303 -29.52 20.16 8.43
C GLU A 303 -28.01 20.41 8.48
N LEU A 304 -27.21 19.55 7.83
CA LEU A 304 -25.76 19.77 7.70
C LEU A 304 -25.47 21.02 6.88
N LEU A 305 -26.16 21.19 5.75
CA LEU A 305 -25.99 22.34 4.86
C LEU A 305 -26.46 23.62 5.55
N ASP A 306 -27.58 23.60 6.28
CA ASP A 306 -28.07 24.73 7.07
C ASP A 306 -27.08 25.17 8.15
N LEU A 307 -26.43 24.23 8.83
CA LEU A 307 -25.36 24.57 9.77
C LEU A 307 -24.17 25.25 9.09
N LEU A 308 -23.80 24.84 7.88
CA LEU A 308 -22.75 25.52 7.12
C LEU A 308 -23.20 26.92 6.66
N ARG A 309 -24.46 27.09 6.23
CA ARG A 309 -25.03 28.41 5.90
C ARG A 309 -24.97 29.34 7.11
N GLY A 310 -25.40 28.87 8.29
CA GLY A 310 -25.34 29.66 9.53
C GLY A 310 -23.92 30.00 9.98
N LEU A 311 -22.96 29.08 9.81
CA LEU A 311 -21.54 29.36 10.04
C LEU A 311 -20.99 30.41 9.07
N LEU A 312 -21.39 30.34 7.79
CA LEU A 312 -20.98 31.29 6.76
C LEU A 312 -21.53 32.69 7.07
N ASP A 313 -22.82 32.79 7.42
CA ASP A 313 -23.46 34.05 7.79
C ASP A 313 -22.79 34.69 9.01
N LYS A 314 -22.36 33.87 9.98
CA LYS A 314 -21.73 34.36 11.21
C LYS A 314 -20.28 34.81 11.02
N HIS A 315 -19.48 34.07 10.24
CA HIS A 315 -18.04 34.28 10.15
C HIS A 315 -17.60 34.97 8.85
N GLY A 316 -18.46 35.02 7.82
CA GLY A 316 -18.15 35.55 6.49
C GLY A 316 -17.27 34.64 5.63
N TYR A 317 -16.73 33.56 6.20
CA TYR A 317 -15.95 32.53 5.50
C TYR A 317 -16.06 31.19 6.21
N LEU A 318 -15.81 30.09 5.49
CA LEU A 318 -15.78 28.74 6.06
C LEU A 318 -14.40 28.11 5.93
N SER A 319 -14.00 27.38 6.97
CA SER A 319 -12.85 26.50 6.95
C SER A 319 -13.11 25.25 7.78
N GLY A 320 -12.34 24.18 7.55
CA GLY A 320 -12.43 22.98 8.39
C GLY A 320 -12.16 23.29 9.87
N ILE A 321 -11.30 24.26 10.16
CA ILE A 321 -10.97 24.70 11.53
C ILE A 321 -12.20 25.35 12.18
N ILE A 322 -12.89 26.25 11.48
CA ILE A 322 -14.11 26.89 12.01
C ILE A 322 -15.22 25.86 12.29
N ILE A 323 -15.35 24.85 11.43
CA ILE A 323 -16.31 23.76 11.65
C ILE A 323 -15.92 22.94 12.88
N ASP A 324 -14.62 22.64 13.04
CA ASP A 324 -14.10 21.84 14.15
C ASP A 324 -14.03 22.61 15.48
N GLU A 325 -14.11 23.95 15.45
CA GLU A 325 -14.23 24.83 16.63
C GLU A 325 -15.65 24.91 17.21
N LEU A 326 -16.65 24.34 16.53
CA LEU A 326 -17.99 24.20 17.09
C LEU A 326 -17.97 23.21 18.27
N GLU A 327 -18.19 23.73 19.49
CA GLU A 327 -18.29 22.91 20.72
C GLU A 327 -19.38 21.82 20.60
N LEU A 328 -20.48 22.12 19.90
CA LEU A 328 -21.61 21.22 19.69
C LEU A 328 -22.02 21.22 18.21
N GLY A 329 -21.31 20.44 17.39
CA GLY A 329 -21.58 20.33 15.96
C GLY A 329 -20.89 19.16 15.26
N PRO A 330 -21.26 18.88 13.99
CA PRO A 330 -20.60 17.87 13.18
C PRO A 330 -19.20 18.32 12.78
N SER A 331 -18.21 17.45 12.94
CA SER A 331 -16.82 17.75 12.55
C SER A 331 -16.69 17.97 11.03
N SER A 332 -15.63 18.67 10.63
CA SER A 332 -15.24 18.86 9.23
C SER A 332 -15.06 17.53 8.49
N SER A 333 -14.68 16.46 9.22
CA SER A 333 -14.58 15.10 8.68
C SER A 333 -15.94 14.43 8.44
N ALA A 334 -16.96 14.75 9.24
CA ALA A 334 -18.33 14.27 9.03
C ALA A 334 -18.90 14.80 7.71
N TYR A 335 -18.66 16.09 7.40
CA TYR A 335 -19.01 16.69 6.11
C TYR A 335 -18.29 16.01 4.93
N ARG A 336 -16.99 15.72 5.05
CA ARG A 336 -16.25 14.98 4.00
C ARG A 336 -16.82 13.60 3.77
N ALA A 337 -17.12 12.87 4.83
CA ALA A 337 -17.66 11.52 4.73
C ALA A 337 -19.06 11.52 4.09
N ARG A 338 -19.89 12.52 4.40
CA ARG A 338 -21.26 12.61 3.91
C ARG A 338 -21.36 13.10 2.47
N PHE A 339 -20.64 14.16 2.12
CA PHE A 339 -20.71 14.81 0.80
C PHE A 339 -19.53 14.48 -0.12
N GLY A 340 -18.64 13.57 0.31
CA GLY A 340 -17.43 13.16 -0.42
C GLY A 340 -16.24 14.13 -0.25
N SER A 341 -16.48 15.43 -0.08
CA SER A 341 -15.44 16.42 0.25
C SER A 341 -16.03 17.67 0.93
N LEU A 342 -15.19 18.43 1.65
CA LEU A 342 -15.60 19.72 2.22
C LEU A 342 -15.92 20.75 1.14
N ILE A 343 -15.18 20.72 0.02
CA ILE A 343 -15.38 21.63 -1.11
C ILE A 343 -16.77 21.41 -1.69
N ARG A 344 -17.16 20.16 -1.90
CA ARG A 344 -18.50 19.81 -2.38
C ARG A 344 -19.59 20.25 -1.41
N ALA A 345 -19.34 20.13 -0.10
CA ALA A 345 -20.28 20.64 0.90
C ALA A 345 -20.41 22.18 0.84
N TYR A 346 -19.33 22.90 0.56
CA TYR A 346 -19.33 24.36 0.36
C TYR A 346 -20.04 24.78 -0.93
N GLU A 347 -19.81 24.08 -2.03
CA GLU A 347 -20.49 24.32 -3.31
C GLU A 347 -22.01 24.18 -3.18
N LEU A 348 -22.47 23.17 -2.42
CA LEU A 348 -23.89 22.92 -2.18
C LEU A 348 -24.60 24.04 -1.41
N ILE A 349 -23.86 24.92 -0.73
CA ILE A 349 -24.39 26.11 -0.06
C ILE A 349 -24.02 27.42 -0.77
N GLY A 350 -23.44 27.35 -1.97
CA GLY A 350 -23.03 28.51 -2.75
C GLY A 350 -21.78 29.23 -2.22
N PHE A 351 -21.00 28.59 -1.34
CA PHE A 351 -19.74 29.15 -0.83
C PHE A 351 -18.54 28.66 -1.65
N THR A 352 -17.76 29.59 -2.16
CA THR A 352 -16.47 29.31 -2.81
C THR A 352 -15.34 29.86 -1.92
N PRO A 353 -14.50 28.99 -1.31
CA PRO A 353 -13.45 29.46 -0.39
C PRO A 353 -12.41 30.34 -1.09
N ASP A 354 -12.01 31.45 -0.45
CA ASP A 354 -10.91 32.32 -0.90
C ASP A 354 -9.53 31.63 -0.84
N ARG A 355 -9.37 30.60 0.01
CA ARG A 355 -8.14 29.81 0.12
C ARG A 355 -8.22 28.55 -0.74
N ASP A 356 -7.21 28.46 -1.59
CA ASP A 356 -7.28 27.77 -2.85
C ASP A 356 -7.23 26.23 -2.75
N TYR A 357 -8.38 25.57 -2.88
CA TYR A 357 -8.44 24.13 -3.12
C TYR A 357 -8.27 23.74 -4.60
N ARG A 358 -8.02 24.71 -5.51
CA ARG A 358 -7.69 24.43 -6.93
C ARG A 358 -6.54 23.46 -7.05
N TYR A 359 -5.66 23.31 -6.05
CA TYR A 359 -4.57 22.33 -6.12
C TYR A 359 -5.03 20.88 -6.37
N ILE A 360 -6.22 20.48 -5.91
CA ILE A 360 -6.74 19.12 -6.15
C ILE A 360 -7.11 18.95 -7.62
N GLU A 361 -7.78 19.95 -8.21
CA GLU A 361 -8.16 19.97 -9.62
C GLU A 361 -6.95 20.17 -10.54
N ILE A 362 -6.03 21.06 -10.17
CA ILE A 362 -4.72 21.26 -10.80
C ILE A 362 -3.96 19.92 -10.79
N ASN A 363 -3.82 19.25 -9.64
CA ASN A 363 -3.15 17.94 -9.60
C ASN A 363 -3.85 16.89 -10.47
N ARG A 364 -5.19 16.91 -10.56
CA ARG A 364 -5.95 16.04 -11.47
C ARG A 364 -5.65 16.38 -12.94
N ALA A 365 -5.57 17.65 -13.31
CA ALA A 365 -5.23 18.10 -14.65
C ALA A 365 -3.78 17.75 -15.02
N LEU A 366 -2.83 17.98 -14.10
CA LEU A 366 -1.41 17.62 -14.29
C LEU A 366 -1.23 16.11 -14.50
N ARG A 367 -1.95 15.26 -13.75
CA ARG A 367 -1.94 13.80 -13.97
C ARG A 367 -2.48 13.39 -15.34
N LYS A 368 -3.42 14.15 -15.90
CA LYS A 368 -3.91 13.91 -17.27
C LYS A 368 -2.91 14.35 -18.34
N MET A 369 -2.14 15.40 -18.08
CA MET A 369 -1.10 15.90 -19.00
C MET A 369 0.17 15.02 -18.99
N TYR A 370 0.48 14.39 -17.86
CA TYR A 370 1.74 13.67 -17.67
C TYR A 370 2.04 12.59 -18.74
N PRO A 371 1.11 11.69 -19.12
CA PRO A 371 1.39 10.65 -20.11
C PRO A 371 1.77 11.22 -21.49
N GLU A 372 1.14 12.32 -21.91
CA GLU A 372 1.43 12.96 -23.19
C GLU A 372 2.85 13.56 -23.20
N LEU A 373 3.30 14.09 -22.06
CA LEU A 373 4.63 14.66 -21.91
C LEU A 373 5.73 13.62 -21.91
N ILE A 374 5.53 12.49 -21.21
CA ILE A 374 6.46 11.35 -21.29
C ILE A 374 6.56 10.87 -22.74
N ALA A 375 5.42 10.66 -23.41
CA ALA A 375 5.41 10.22 -24.79
C ALA A 375 6.11 11.21 -25.74
N ARG A 376 5.99 12.52 -25.50
CA ARG A 376 6.69 13.55 -26.27
C ARG A 376 8.20 13.52 -26.03
N ALA A 377 8.64 13.33 -24.79
CA ALA A 377 10.06 13.24 -24.45
C ALA A 377 10.71 12.00 -25.08
N ILE A 378 10.03 10.85 -25.02
CA ILE A 378 10.49 9.61 -25.67
C ILE A 378 10.65 9.81 -27.18
N ARG A 379 9.60 10.32 -27.86
CA ARG A 379 9.68 10.59 -29.30
C ARG A 379 10.82 11.53 -29.68
N GLY A 380 11.02 12.61 -28.92
CA GLY A 380 12.09 13.56 -29.21
C GLY A 380 13.50 12.94 -29.10
N ILE A 381 13.71 12.04 -28.15
CA ILE A 381 14.97 11.29 -28.03
C ILE A 381 15.14 10.32 -29.21
N GLU A 382 14.09 9.59 -29.57
CA GLU A 382 14.11 8.62 -30.67
C GLU A 382 14.34 9.29 -32.04
N GLU A 383 13.77 10.48 -32.27
CA GLU A 383 13.93 11.25 -33.51
C GLU A 383 15.38 11.69 -33.77
N ILE A 384 16.17 11.90 -32.71
CA ILE A 384 17.59 12.28 -32.79
C ILE A 384 18.50 11.03 -32.77
N GLY A 385 17.89 9.83 -32.87
CA GLY A 385 18.59 8.55 -32.98
C GLY A 385 18.99 7.92 -31.65
N GLY A 386 18.46 8.43 -30.53
CA GLY A 386 18.60 7.80 -29.21
C GLY A 386 17.65 6.61 -29.04
N THR A 387 17.96 5.72 -28.10
CA THR A 387 17.06 4.63 -27.68
C THR A 387 16.54 4.91 -26.28
N VAL A 388 15.27 4.59 -26.01
CA VAL A 388 14.66 4.77 -24.68
C VAL A 388 13.87 3.55 -24.27
N GLN A 389 14.07 3.10 -23.03
CA GLN A 389 13.24 2.09 -22.37
C GLN A 389 12.56 2.72 -21.15
N GLN A 390 11.24 2.72 -21.15
CA GLN A 390 10.43 3.20 -20.02
C GLN A 390 10.08 2.03 -19.08
N ASP A 391 10.34 2.19 -17.79
CA ASP A 391 9.83 1.30 -16.75
C ASP A 391 8.32 1.58 -16.51
N THR A 392 7.48 0.56 -16.65
CA THR A 392 6.02 0.72 -16.62
C THR A 392 5.43 0.89 -15.21
N ALA A 393 6.21 0.61 -14.16
CA ALA A 393 5.77 0.78 -12.78
C ALA A 393 6.16 2.15 -12.22
N THR A 394 7.26 2.73 -12.71
CA THR A 394 7.91 3.92 -12.14
C THR A 394 8.02 5.09 -13.10
N ASP A 395 7.76 4.88 -14.40
CA ASP A 395 7.96 5.83 -15.49
C ASP A 395 9.42 6.34 -15.62
N LEU A 396 10.39 5.62 -15.03
CA LEU A 396 11.81 5.92 -15.20
C LEU A 396 12.25 5.60 -16.63
N LEU A 397 12.95 6.54 -17.27
CA LEU A 397 13.46 6.37 -18.62
C LEU A 397 14.93 5.96 -18.57
N SER A 398 15.25 4.78 -19.08
CA SER A 398 16.62 4.38 -19.40
C SER A 398 16.93 4.82 -20.81
N VAL A 399 17.82 5.79 -20.97
CA VAL A 399 18.19 6.37 -22.27
C VAL A 399 19.53 5.81 -22.69
N ASN A 400 19.59 5.28 -23.91
CA ASN A 400 20.81 4.77 -24.55
C ASN A 400 21.54 3.65 -23.78
N GLU A 401 20.91 3.07 -22.75
CA GLU A 401 21.55 2.23 -21.72
C GLU A 401 22.70 2.93 -20.97
N GLU A 402 22.77 4.27 -21.04
CA GLU A 402 23.89 5.08 -20.55
C GLU A 402 23.52 5.91 -19.33
N PHE A 403 22.30 6.44 -19.29
CA PHE A 403 21.82 7.22 -18.16
C PHE A 403 20.32 7.07 -17.94
N THR A 404 19.89 7.35 -16.72
CA THR A 404 18.50 7.31 -16.32
C THR A 404 17.94 8.72 -16.13
N ALA A 405 16.73 8.95 -16.65
CA ALA A 405 16.03 10.21 -16.55
C ALA A 405 14.63 10.03 -15.94
N SER A 406 14.29 10.88 -14.97
CA SER A 406 12.92 10.97 -14.43
C SER A 406 12.32 12.33 -14.76
N LEU A 407 11.08 12.36 -15.24
CA LEU A 407 10.36 13.61 -15.50
C LEU A 407 9.40 13.89 -14.35
N CYS A 408 9.32 15.15 -13.89
CA CYS A 408 8.34 15.55 -12.88
C CYS A 408 7.65 16.87 -13.24
N LEU A 409 6.32 16.88 -13.23
CA LEU A 409 5.51 18.09 -13.36
C LEU A 409 5.45 18.84 -12.02
N VAL A 410 5.86 20.10 -12.02
CA VAL A 410 5.93 20.92 -10.82
C VAL A 410 4.95 22.07 -10.92
N ARG A 411 3.91 22.05 -10.08
CA ARG A 411 2.90 23.12 -10.03
C ARG A 411 3.48 24.44 -9.51
N SER A 412 3.02 25.55 -10.07
CA SER A 412 3.20 26.89 -9.51
C SER A 412 2.34 27.06 -8.26
N GLN A 413 2.92 27.64 -7.21
CA GLN A 413 2.26 27.95 -5.94
C GLN A 413 2.44 29.43 -5.60
N ASP A 414 1.35 30.09 -5.24
CA ASP A 414 1.39 31.48 -4.81
C ASP A 414 1.88 31.58 -3.37
N THR A 415 2.77 32.52 -3.13
CA THR A 415 3.19 32.91 -1.79
C THR A 415 2.29 34.00 -1.23
N SER A 416 2.25 34.16 0.09
CA SER A 416 1.51 35.26 0.75
C SER A 416 1.97 36.66 0.32
N ALA A 417 3.15 36.77 -0.31
CA ALA A 417 3.72 38.00 -0.84
C ALA A 417 3.43 38.21 -2.34
N GLY A 418 2.64 37.34 -2.98
CA GLY A 418 2.26 37.44 -4.40
C GLY A 418 3.26 36.85 -5.41
N ASN A 419 4.41 36.34 -4.94
CA ASN A 419 5.41 35.69 -5.82
C ASN A 419 5.10 34.20 -6.02
N HIS A 420 5.59 33.61 -7.11
CA HIS A 420 5.39 32.21 -7.43
C HIS A 420 6.55 31.30 -7.01
N ARG A 421 6.22 30.07 -6.59
CA ARG A 421 7.18 29.06 -6.14
C ARG A 421 6.84 27.68 -6.66
N TRP A 422 7.88 26.92 -7.00
CA TRP A 422 7.81 25.55 -7.48
C TRP A 422 8.61 24.66 -6.53
N HIS A 423 7.98 23.58 -6.06
CA HIS A 423 8.61 22.66 -5.11
C HIS A 423 8.88 21.32 -5.80
N VAL A 424 10.13 21.14 -6.23
CA VAL A 424 10.61 19.89 -6.83
C VAL A 424 10.85 18.88 -5.71
N ARG A 425 10.34 17.65 -5.90
CA ARG A 425 10.61 16.51 -5.02
C ARG A 425 11.37 15.48 -5.81
N PHE A 426 12.57 15.14 -5.38
CA PHE A 426 13.37 14.11 -6.02
C PHE A 426 12.89 12.72 -5.58
N ASP A 427 12.81 11.80 -6.53
CA ASP A 427 12.49 10.40 -6.24
C ASP A 427 13.74 9.68 -5.72
N MET A 428 13.91 9.73 -4.39
CA MET A 428 15.06 9.13 -3.70
C MET A 428 15.06 7.59 -3.79
N GLY A 429 13.94 6.96 -4.15
CA GLY A 429 13.85 5.51 -4.35
C GLY A 429 14.40 5.09 -5.71
N LEU A 430 14.11 5.86 -6.76
CA LEU A 430 14.54 5.58 -8.13
C LEU A 430 15.96 6.04 -8.43
N ARG A 431 16.44 7.09 -7.75
CA ARG A 431 17.81 7.61 -7.86
C ARG A 431 18.28 7.90 -9.32
N PRO A 432 17.47 8.58 -10.15
CA PRO A 432 17.80 8.86 -11.54
C PRO A 432 19.08 9.70 -11.66
N ASP A 433 19.81 9.55 -12.76
CA ASP A 433 21.01 10.36 -13.05
C ASP A 433 20.64 11.82 -13.35
N VAL A 434 19.51 12.03 -14.04
CA VAL A 434 18.96 13.36 -14.35
C VAL A 434 17.49 13.44 -13.96
N THR A 435 17.11 14.49 -13.21
CA THR A 435 15.71 14.84 -12.95
C THR A 435 15.29 16.01 -13.83
N VAL A 436 14.33 15.79 -14.71
CA VAL A 436 13.75 16.83 -15.57
C VAL A 436 12.53 17.43 -14.86
N ALA A 437 12.72 18.58 -14.22
CA ALA A 437 11.65 19.31 -13.54
C ALA A 437 10.94 20.27 -14.50
N ILE A 438 9.70 19.95 -14.84
CA ILE A 438 8.86 20.71 -15.77
C ILE A 438 8.05 21.71 -14.96
N ARG A 439 8.38 23.01 -15.03
CA ARG A 439 7.64 24.04 -14.29
C ARG A 439 6.37 24.40 -15.02
N MET A 440 5.27 24.43 -14.29
CA MET A 440 4.00 24.95 -14.81
C MET A 440 3.94 26.47 -14.72
N ASN A 441 3.26 27.12 -15.67
CA ASN A 441 3.01 28.55 -15.63
C ASN A 441 2.14 28.96 -14.43
N HIS A 442 1.96 30.27 -14.24
CA HIS A 442 1.22 30.83 -13.10
C HIS A 442 -0.22 30.31 -12.97
N THR A 443 -0.86 29.99 -14.09
CA THR A 443 -2.22 29.43 -14.14
C THR A 443 -2.27 27.91 -14.03
N ASN A 444 -1.11 27.23 -13.96
CA ASN A 444 -0.96 25.78 -14.02
C ASN A 444 -1.63 25.10 -15.23
N SER A 445 -1.84 25.84 -16.32
CA SER A 445 -2.52 25.36 -17.53
C SER A 445 -1.58 25.05 -18.69
N GLY A 446 -0.30 25.42 -18.57
CA GLY A 446 0.72 25.20 -19.58
C GLY A 446 2.12 25.13 -18.96
N ILE A 447 3.08 24.67 -19.75
CA ILE A 447 4.48 24.59 -19.34
C ILE A 447 5.12 25.97 -19.44
N LEU A 448 5.90 26.32 -18.42
CA LEU A 448 6.69 27.54 -18.36
C LEU A 448 8.09 27.30 -18.93
N ASP A 449 8.81 26.33 -18.37
CA ASP A 449 10.18 25.96 -18.74
C ASP A 449 10.56 24.59 -18.12
N TYR A 450 11.80 24.16 -18.36
CA TYR A 450 12.35 22.87 -17.92
C TYR A 450 13.65 23.11 -17.16
N TYR A 451 13.88 22.32 -16.11
CA TYR A 451 15.17 22.24 -15.44
C TYR A 451 15.72 20.83 -15.57
N LEU A 452 16.93 20.69 -16.11
CA LEU A 452 17.64 19.42 -16.20
C LEU A 452 18.61 19.33 -15.02
N LEU A 453 18.18 18.68 -13.94
CA LEU A 453 18.88 18.67 -12.67
C LEU A 453 19.71 17.38 -12.54
N PRO A 454 21.05 17.44 -12.70
CA PRO A 454 21.90 16.27 -12.53
C PRO A 454 21.98 15.89 -11.06
N ARG A 455 21.92 14.59 -10.77
CA ARG A 455 21.85 14.10 -9.41
C ARG A 455 23.08 14.47 -8.55
N PHE A 456 24.26 14.52 -9.15
CA PHE A 456 25.50 14.81 -8.40
C PHE A 456 25.55 16.26 -7.87
N ASP A 457 24.82 17.20 -8.49
CA ASP A 457 24.72 18.58 -8.01
C ASP A 457 23.52 18.79 -7.05
N MET A 458 22.64 17.79 -6.90
CA MET A 458 21.42 17.88 -6.10
C MET A 458 21.55 17.12 -4.78
N GLU A 459 22.09 17.79 -3.75
CA GLU A 459 22.27 17.18 -2.41
C GLU A 459 20.97 17.11 -1.58
N ALA A 460 19.99 17.96 -1.88
CA ALA A 460 18.77 18.09 -1.09
C ALA A 460 17.62 17.21 -1.60
N THR A 461 16.84 16.62 -0.68
CA THR A 461 15.64 15.82 -1.02
C THR A 461 14.50 16.64 -1.65
N ARG A 462 14.55 17.96 -1.52
CA ARG A 462 13.58 18.91 -2.09
C ARG A 462 14.31 20.15 -2.56
N LEU A 463 13.99 20.60 -3.78
CA LEU A 463 14.47 21.86 -4.32
C LEU A 463 13.30 22.84 -4.44
N ARG A 464 13.50 24.08 -3.99
CA ARG A 464 12.51 25.15 -4.09
C ARG A 464 12.95 26.17 -5.14
N LEU A 465 12.29 26.15 -6.29
CA LEU A 465 12.51 27.12 -7.34
C LEU A 465 11.60 28.36 -7.13
N ALA A 466 12.14 29.51 -7.46
CA ALA A 466 11.51 30.82 -7.55
C ALA A 466 11.44 31.25 -9.03
N GLU A 467 10.85 32.41 -9.29
CA GLU A 467 10.91 33.04 -10.62
C GLU A 467 12.34 33.30 -11.08
N HIS A 468 13.23 33.68 -10.16
CA HIS A 468 14.65 33.91 -10.36
C HIS A 468 15.45 33.13 -9.32
N ASN A 469 16.32 32.20 -9.74
CA ASN A 469 17.05 31.31 -8.83
C ASN A 469 18.55 31.62 -8.74
N GLY A 470 19.03 32.54 -9.59
CA GLY A 470 20.43 32.91 -9.67
C GLY A 470 21.22 31.94 -10.55
N ILE A 471 22.45 32.34 -10.89
CA ILE A 471 23.27 31.70 -11.94
C ILE A 471 23.46 30.19 -11.69
N GLY A 472 23.60 29.76 -10.43
CA GLY A 472 23.83 28.36 -10.10
C GLY A 472 22.70 27.43 -10.55
N LEU A 473 21.44 27.80 -10.31
CA LEU A 473 20.29 26.97 -10.68
C LEU A 473 19.76 27.30 -12.08
N ASP A 474 19.77 28.58 -12.45
CA ASP A 474 19.27 29.02 -13.75
C ASP A 474 20.17 28.54 -14.92
N ALA A 475 21.41 28.07 -14.64
CA ALA A 475 22.26 27.38 -15.62
C ALA A 475 21.68 26.04 -16.11
N TYR A 476 20.82 25.39 -15.31
CA TYR A 476 20.14 24.15 -15.68
C TYR A 476 18.76 24.39 -16.30
N ARG A 477 18.38 25.65 -16.52
CA ARG A 477 17.06 26.03 -17.04
C ARG A 477 17.08 26.11 -18.57
N PHE A 478 16.10 25.48 -19.20
CA PHE A 478 15.88 25.47 -20.64
C PHE A 478 14.43 25.78 -20.96
N ASP A 479 14.18 26.51 -22.04
CA ASP A 479 12.82 26.87 -22.46
C ASP A 479 12.06 25.68 -23.05
N GLN A 480 12.81 24.68 -23.54
CA GLN A 480 12.32 23.51 -24.25
C GLN A 480 13.17 22.26 -23.91
N LEU A 481 12.79 21.09 -24.41
CA LEU A 481 13.40 19.79 -24.03
C LEU A 481 14.64 19.43 -24.86
N GLU A 482 15.08 20.25 -25.81
CA GLU A 482 16.15 19.91 -26.77
C GLU A 482 17.44 19.57 -26.04
N ALA A 483 17.76 20.24 -24.94
CA ALA A 483 18.93 19.91 -24.13
C ALA A 483 18.91 18.45 -23.61
N LEU A 484 17.72 17.90 -23.31
CA LEU A 484 17.60 16.48 -22.93
C LEU A 484 17.87 15.58 -24.15
N PHE A 485 17.42 16.01 -25.32
CA PHE A 485 17.60 15.23 -26.55
C PHE A 485 19.04 15.27 -27.05
N GLU A 486 19.73 16.41 -26.91
CA GLU A 486 21.16 16.55 -27.21
C GLU A 486 22.02 15.61 -26.36
N LEU A 487 21.67 15.42 -25.07
CA LEU A 487 22.33 14.44 -24.21
C LEU A 487 22.17 12.99 -24.71
N ALA A 488 21.10 12.72 -25.47
CA ALA A 488 20.83 11.40 -26.03
C ALA A 488 21.31 11.24 -27.48
N ALA A 489 21.83 12.31 -28.09
CA ALA A 489 22.22 12.32 -29.50
C ALA A 489 23.42 11.40 -29.75
N ARG A 490 23.34 10.58 -30.79
CA ARG A 490 24.44 9.69 -31.19
C ARG A 490 25.38 10.40 -32.16
N SER A 491 26.65 10.52 -31.77
CA SER A 491 27.72 11.07 -32.63
C SER A 491 28.64 9.96 -33.13
N GLN A 492 28.94 9.95 -34.43
CA GLN A 492 29.99 9.08 -34.96
C GLN A 492 31.37 9.68 -34.65
N LEU A 493 32.14 9.03 -33.79
CA LEU A 493 33.53 9.37 -33.56
C LEU A 493 34.38 8.72 -34.67
N MET A 494 35.07 9.52 -35.48
CA MET A 494 36.11 9.02 -36.38
C MET A 494 37.36 8.69 -35.56
N GLU A 495 37.74 7.41 -35.51
CA GLU A 495 39.05 7.00 -35.00
C GLU A 495 40.15 7.50 -35.94
N VAL A 496 40.97 8.46 -35.47
CA VAL A 496 42.17 8.90 -36.18
C VAL A 496 43.33 8.00 -35.73
N HIS A 497 43.68 7.01 -36.56
CA HIS A 497 44.94 6.30 -36.39
C HIS A 497 46.11 7.21 -36.78
N HIS A 498 46.80 7.78 -35.78
CA HIS A 498 48.14 8.31 -35.98
C HIS A 498 49.09 7.14 -36.26
N GLY A 499 49.31 6.84 -37.53
CA GLY A 499 50.38 5.96 -37.97
C GLY A 499 51.73 6.57 -37.59
N ILE A 500 52.40 6.00 -36.59
CA ILE A 500 53.83 6.19 -36.39
C ILE A 500 54.49 5.45 -37.55
N GLY A 501 55.00 6.20 -38.53
CA GLY A 501 55.81 5.66 -39.62
C GLY A 501 57.01 4.92 -39.05
N ALA A 502 57.11 3.63 -39.36
CA ALA A 502 58.33 2.86 -39.19
C ALA A 502 59.23 3.11 -40.40
N ASP A 503 60.23 3.98 -40.23
CA ASP A 503 61.45 3.92 -41.04
C ASP A 503 62.38 2.88 -40.40
N CYS A 504 62.51 1.71 -41.03
CA CYS A 504 63.71 0.87 -41.11
C CYS A 504 63.52 -0.20 -42.18
#